data_AF-D9PFB8-F1
#
_entry.id   AF-D9PFB8-F1
#
_cell.length_a   1.000
_cell.length_b   1.000
_cell.length_c   1.000
_cell.angle_alpha   90.00
_cell.angle_beta   90.00
_cell.angle_gamma   90.00
#
_symmetry.space_group_name_H-M   'P 1'
#
loop_
_entity.id
_entity.type
_entity.pdbx_description
1 polymer ?
#
loop_
_entity_poly.entity_id
_entity_poly.type
_entity_poly.pdbx_seq_one_letter_code
_entity_poly.pdbx_strand_id
1 'polypeptide(L)'
;MDIMGVRGYDLLRIADSRNVPAVMLTAHALTKADIIRSIQEGASFFAPKDRIADVASFLASVLEARQMNANSWARWFESLGDFYDKRFGGTDWRDREREFWEEKLKDWDMH
;
A
#
# COMPACT_ATOMS: atom_id res chain seq x y z
N MET A 1 22.86 12.66 -1.59
CA MET A 1 21.99 13.27 -2.62
C MET A 1 20.59 13.36 -2.02
N ASP A 2 20.19 14.56 -1.59
CA ASP A 2 18.81 14.83 -1.17
C ASP A 2 17.96 15.12 -2.39
N ILE A 3 17.05 14.20 -2.72
CA ILE A 3 15.97 14.45 -3.67
C ILE A 3 14.85 15.22 -2.94
N MET A 4 15.21 16.35 -2.31
CA MET A 4 14.23 17.30 -1.78
C MET A 4 13.55 17.99 -2.96
N GLY A 5 12.41 17.45 -3.39
CA GLY A 5 11.61 18.03 -4.47
C GLY A 5 10.89 17.02 -5.37
N VAL A 6 11.15 15.71 -5.23
CA VAL A 6 10.35 14.73 -5.96
C VAL A 6 8.96 14.63 -5.33
N ARG A 7 7.97 15.15 -6.04
CA ARG A 7 6.56 15.05 -5.69
C ARG A 7 6.12 13.60 -5.88
N GLY A 8 6.33 12.77 -4.85
CA GLY A 8 6.09 11.32 -4.92
C GLY A 8 4.68 10.96 -5.40
N TYR A 9 3.67 11.70 -4.95
CA TYR A 9 2.29 11.53 -5.43
C TYR A 9 2.09 11.93 -6.89
N ASP A 10 2.84 12.88 -7.43
CA ASP A 10 2.73 13.23 -8.84
C ASP A 10 3.37 12.16 -9.72
N LEU A 11 4.48 11.56 -9.29
CA LEU A 11 5.03 10.38 -9.96
C LEU A 11 4.08 9.20 -9.89
N LEU A 12 3.40 9.02 -8.76
CA LEU A 12 2.40 7.98 -8.58
C LEU A 12 1.25 8.14 -9.58
N ARG A 13 0.68 9.36 -9.70
CA ARG A 13 -0.36 9.67 -10.69
C ARG A 13 0.11 9.43 -12.13
N ILE A 14 1.37 9.75 -12.44
CA ILE A 14 1.93 9.47 -13.77
C ILE A 14 2.02 7.97 -14.00
N ALA A 15 2.44 7.17 -13.02
CA ALA A 15 2.49 5.72 -13.12
C ALA A 15 1.09 5.12 -13.30
N ASP A 16 0.12 5.56 -12.49
CA ASP A 16 -1.28 5.14 -12.55
C ASP A 16 -1.92 5.45 -13.91
N SER A 17 -1.75 6.69 -14.41
CA SER A 17 -2.24 7.08 -15.75
C SER A 17 -1.63 6.27 -16.90
N ARG A 18 -0.47 5.64 -16.69
CA ARG A 18 0.21 4.75 -17.64
C ARG A 18 -0.07 3.26 -17.36
N ASN A 19 -0.93 2.96 -16.40
CA ASN A 19 -1.23 1.62 -15.92
C ASN A 19 0.03 0.85 -15.48
N VAL A 20 1.02 1.57 -14.93
CA VAL A 20 2.27 1.01 -14.39
C VAL A 20 2.09 0.83 -12.89
N PRO A 21 2.29 -0.39 -12.34
CA PRO A 21 2.10 -0.62 -10.92
C PRO A 21 3.20 0.10 -10.13
N ALA A 22 2.84 0.69 -8.99
CA ALA A 22 3.73 1.52 -8.22
C ALA A 22 3.74 1.11 -6.74
N VAL A 23 4.95 0.97 -6.19
CA VAL A 23 5.18 0.75 -4.76
C VAL A 23 5.71 2.04 -4.15
N MET A 24 5.00 2.55 -3.15
CA MET A 24 5.37 3.76 -2.44
C MET A 24 6.17 3.42 -1.17
N LEU A 25 7.34 4.04 -1.02
CA LEU A 25 8.21 3.88 0.15
C LEU A 25 8.32 5.20 0.92
N THR A 26 7.93 5.22 2.21
CA THR A 26 7.97 6.44 3.04
C THR A 26 9.05 6.39 4.12
N ALA A 27 9.83 7.46 4.23
CA ALA A 27 10.84 7.63 5.29
C ALA A 27 10.21 8.06 6.62
N HIS A 28 9.09 8.78 6.53
CA HIS A 28 8.43 9.41 7.66
C HIS A 28 7.42 8.47 8.31
N ALA A 29 6.85 8.89 9.44
CA ALA A 29 5.84 8.14 10.15
C ALA A 29 4.74 7.71 9.18
N LEU A 30 4.51 6.41 9.14
CA LEU A 30 3.53 5.80 8.28
C LEU A 30 2.17 5.99 8.95
N THR A 31 1.46 7.05 8.57
CA THR A 31 0.15 7.35 9.15
C THR A 31 -0.95 6.65 8.36
N LYS A 32 -2.07 6.45 9.03
CA LYS A 32 -3.31 5.97 8.41
C LYS A 32 -3.75 6.85 7.23
N ALA A 33 -3.61 8.17 7.35
CA ALA A 33 -3.94 9.11 6.27
C ALA A 33 -3.03 8.93 5.05
N ASP A 34 -1.74 8.66 5.27
CA ASP A 34 -0.80 8.42 4.16
C ASP A 34 -1.09 7.12 3.41
N ILE A 35 -1.57 6.08 4.10
CA ILE A 35 -2.00 4.81 3.49
C ILE A 35 -3.21 5.07 2.59
N ILE A 36 -4.28 5.65 3.15
CA ILE A 36 -5.53 5.92 2.43
C ILE A 36 -5.24 6.78 1.19
N ARG A 37 -4.47 7.85 1.37
CA ARG A 37 -4.08 8.73 0.27
C ARG A 37 -3.30 7.96 -0.80
N SER A 38 -2.35 7.13 -0.42
CA SER A 38 -1.55 6.37 -1.41
C SER A 38 -2.41 5.39 -2.20
N ILE A 39 -3.39 4.73 -1.56
CA ILE A 39 -4.36 3.86 -2.23
C ILE A 39 -5.20 4.67 -3.22
N GLN A 40 -5.78 5.79 -2.79
CA GLN A 40 -6.63 6.65 -3.62
C GLN A 40 -5.89 7.23 -4.83
N GLU A 41 -4.58 7.44 -4.71
CA GLU A 41 -3.75 8.01 -5.77
C GLU A 41 -3.15 6.94 -6.71
N GLY A 42 -3.53 5.66 -6.56
CA GLY A 42 -3.15 4.59 -7.49
C GLY A 42 -1.93 3.76 -7.08
N ALA A 43 -1.51 3.79 -5.81
CA ALA A 43 -0.47 2.87 -5.35
C ALA A 43 -0.98 1.43 -5.41
N SER A 44 -0.08 0.52 -5.74
CA SER A 44 -0.31 -0.92 -5.64
C SER A 44 0.15 -1.47 -4.28
N PHE A 45 0.98 -0.70 -3.57
CA PHE A 45 1.54 -1.08 -2.28
C PHE A 45 2.13 0.15 -1.55
N PHE A 46 2.08 0.17 -0.22
CA PHE A 46 2.66 1.25 0.61
C PHE A 46 3.46 0.70 1.79
N ALA A 47 4.75 1.00 1.87
CA ALA A 47 5.63 0.45 2.92
C ALA A 47 6.57 1.52 3.51
N PRO A 48 7.04 1.32 4.75
CA PRO A 48 8.05 2.21 5.32
C PRO A 48 9.44 1.87 4.74
N LYS A 49 10.34 2.85 4.68
CA LYS A 49 11.68 2.71 4.08
C LYS A 49 12.60 1.76 4.84
N ASP A 50 12.34 1.50 6.11
CA ASP A 50 13.00 0.44 6.90
C ASP A 50 12.76 -0.96 6.30
N ARG A 51 11.66 -1.15 5.57
CA ARG A 51 11.32 -2.38 4.84
C ARG A 51 11.87 -2.42 3.42
N ILE A 52 12.78 -1.54 3.03
CA ILE A 52 13.35 -1.53 1.67
C ILE A 52 14.06 -2.85 1.31
N ALA A 53 14.59 -3.57 2.31
CA ALA A 53 15.18 -4.89 2.10
C ALA A 53 14.15 -5.93 1.56
N ASP A 54 12.86 -5.72 1.86
CA ASP A 54 11.76 -6.59 1.46
C ASP A 54 11.13 -6.15 0.12
N VAL A 55 11.70 -5.16 -0.58
CA VAL A 55 11.12 -4.57 -1.81
C VAL A 55 10.87 -5.59 -2.90
N ALA A 56 11.73 -6.60 -3.03
CA ALA A 56 11.55 -7.68 -4.00
C ALA A 56 10.26 -8.47 -3.73
N SER A 57 9.98 -8.76 -2.46
CA SER A 57 8.77 -9.46 -2.03
C SER A 57 7.51 -8.62 -2.27
N PHE A 58 7.59 -7.31 -2.04
CA PHE A 58 6.48 -6.39 -2.33
C PHE A 58 6.17 -6.33 -3.83
N LEU A 59 7.20 -6.18 -4.67
CA LEU A 59 7.05 -6.17 -6.12
C LEU A 59 6.52 -7.51 -6.65
N ALA A 60 7.04 -8.63 -6.16
CA ALA A 60 6.52 -9.96 -6.50
C ALA A 60 5.04 -10.08 -6.17
N SER A 61 4.62 -9.65 -4.98
CA SER A 61 3.21 -9.68 -4.56
C SER A 61 2.31 -8.82 -5.46
N VAL A 62 2.77 -7.62 -5.85
CA VAL A 62 2.03 -6.74 -6.77
C VAL A 62 1.91 -7.36 -8.16
N LEU A 63 3.00 -7.95 -8.68
CA LEU A 63 3.00 -8.57 -10.00
C LEU A 63 2.17 -9.87 -10.05
N GLU A 64 2.21 -10.68 -8.99
CA GLU A 64 1.37 -11.88 -8.84
C GLU A 64 -0.10 -11.50 -8.78
N ALA A 65 -0.46 -10.53 -7.92
CA ALA A 65 -1.83 -10.06 -7.80
C ALA A 65 -2.36 -9.52 -9.14
N ARG A 66 -1.54 -8.75 -9.87
CA ARG A 66 -1.90 -8.27 -11.21
C ARG A 66 -2.09 -9.40 -12.23
N GLN A 67 -1.25 -10.44 -12.20
CA GLN A 67 -1.40 -11.60 -13.09
C GLN A 67 -2.65 -12.41 -12.79
N MET A 68 -2.99 -12.56 -11.51
CA MET A 68 -4.15 -13.33 -11.05
C MET A 68 -5.45 -12.50 -11.07
N ASN A 69 -5.39 -11.24 -11.51
CA ASN A 69 -6.47 -10.26 -11.38
C ASN A 69 -7.02 -10.19 -9.92
N ALA A 70 -6.12 -10.42 -8.96
CA ALA A 70 -6.39 -10.49 -7.55
C ALA A 70 -6.05 -9.17 -6.86
N ASN A 71 -6.59 -9.00 -5.66
CA ASN A 71 -6.44 -7.76 -4.91
C ASN A 71 -5.07 -7.66 -4.22
N SER A 72 -4.21 -6.76 -4.70
CA SER A 72 -2.87 -6.51 -4.12
C SER A 72 -2.94 -6.00 -2.67
N TRP A 73 -4.02 -5.27 -2.32
CA TRP A 73 -4.20 -4.68 -1.01
C TRP A 73 -4.63 -5.68 0.06
N ALA A 74 -5.28 -6.78 -0.32
CA ALA A 74 -5.60 -7.86 0.60
C ALA A 74 -4.33 -8.53 1.13
N ARG A 75 -3.42 -8.90 0.22
CA ARG A 75 -2.13 -9.48 0.58
C ARG A 75 -1.22 -8.50 1.33
N TRP A 76 -1.31 -7.20 1.00
CA TRP A 76 -0.71 -6.15 1.81
C TRP A 76 -1.28 -6.11 3.23
N PHE A 77 -2.61 -6.19 3.37
CA PHE A 77 -3.30 -6.13 4.65
C PHE A 77 -2.94 -7.32 5.55
N GLU A 78 -2.78 -8.51 4.97
CA GLU A 78 -2.26 -9.69 5.68
C GLU A 78 -0.79 -9.55 6.07
N SER A 79 0.07 -9.13 5.13
CA SER A 79 1.54 -9.15 5.34
C SER A 79 2.08 -8.00 6.17
N LEU A 80 1.50 -6.80 6.03
CA LEU A 80 1.93 -5.61 6.76
C LEU A 80 0.95 -5.19 7.85
N GLY A 81 -0.27 -5.74 7.89
CA GLY A 81 -1.23 -5.45 8.95
C GLY A 81 -0.64 -5.67 10.35
N ASP A 82 0.07 -6.78 10.56
CA ASP A 82 0.71 -7.09 11.85
C ASP A 82 1.81 -6.10 12.24
N PHE A 83 2.55 -5.59 11.24
CA PHE A 83 3.53 -4.53 11.46
C PHE A 83 2.82 -3.24 11.87
N TYR A 84 1.67 -2.93 11.26
CA TYR A 84 0.89 -1.75 11.58
C TYR A 84 0.16 -1.85 12.91
N ASP A 85 -0.34 -3.01 13.30
CA ASP A 85 -0.97 -3.19 14.61
C ASP A 85 0.02 -2.88 15.73
N LYS A 86 1.25 -3.38 15.61
CA LYS A 86 2.34 -3.06 16.54
C LYS A 86 2.68 -1.56 16.54
N ARG A 87 2.65 -0.93 15.36
CA ARG A 87 2.98 0.49 15.19
C ARG A 87 1.89 1.43 15.71
N PHE A 88 0.63 1.07 15.55
CA PHE A 88 -0.54 1.85 15.96
C PHE A 88 -1.04 1.49 17.37
N GLY A 89 -0.43 0.48 18.01
CA GLY A 89 -0.74 0.08 19.38
C GLY A 89 -2.03 -0.74 19.51
N GLY A 90 -2.48 -1.39 18.45
CA GLY A 90 -3.71 -2.20 18.41
C GLY A 90 -4.30 -2.30 17.02
N THR A 91 -5.41 -3.04 16.87
CA THR A 91 -6.14 -3.26 15.61
C THR A 91 -7.20 -2.19 15.33
N ASP A 92 -7.47 -1.29 16.28
CA ASP A 92 -8.51 -0.26 16.21
C ASP A 92 -8.46 0.61 14.94
N TRP A 93 -7.27 0.75 14.34
CA TRP A 93 -7.09 1.53 13.11
C TRP A 93 -7.80 0.87 11.91
N ARG A 94 -7.96 -0.45 11.92
CA ARG A 94 -8.70 -1.25 10.92
C ARG A 94 -10.20 -1.01 11.07
N ASP A 95 -10.70 -1.05 12.30
CA ASP A 95 -12.12 -0.87 12.61
C ASP A 95 -12.63 0.54 12.29
N ARG A 96 -11.81 1.56 12.54
CA ARG A 96 -12.17 2.96 12.24
C ARG A 96 -12.35 3.25 10.75
N GLU A 97 -11.82 2.41 9.86
CA GLU A 97 -11.98 2.53 8.40
C GLU A 97 -12.53 1.24 7.81
N ARG A 98 -13.31 0.49 8.61
CA ARG A 98 -13.83 -0.79 8.19
C ARG A 98 -14.53 -0.66 6.84
N GLU A 99 -15.35 0.37 6.64
CA GLU A 99 -16.04 0.62 5.37
C GLU A 99 -15.08 0.80 4.19
N PHE A 100 -13.98 1.54 4.37
CA PHE A 100 -12.96 1.72 3.34
C PHE A 100 -12.26 0.40 3.01
N TRP A 101 -11.89 -0.38 4.03
CA TRP A 101 -11.25 -1.68 3.82
C TRP A 101 -12.23 -2.70 3.24
N GLU A 102 -13.50 -2.71 3.66
CA GLU A 102 -14.55 -3.54 3.06
C GLU A 102 -14.77 -3.20 1.59
N GLU A 103 -14.79 -1.92 1.22
CA GLU A 103 -14.84 -1.50 -0.18
C GLU A 103 -13.61 -1.98 -0.94
N LYS A 104 -12.42 -1.74 -0.38
CA LYS A 104 -11.15 -2.08 -1.04
C LYS A 104 -10.84 -3.56 -1.04
N LEU A 105 -11.45 -4.37 -0.19
CA LEU A 105 -11.28 -5.82 -0.10
C LEU A 105 -12.50 -6.58 -0.64
N LYS A 106 -13.52 -5.88 -1.16
CA LYS A 106 -14.78 -6.49 -1.62
C LYS A 106 -14.59 -7.61 -2.64
N ASP A 107 -13.59 -7.49 -3.49
CA ASP A 107 -13.26 -8.47 -4.54
C ASP A 107 -12.38 -9.63 -4.02
N TRP A 108 -12.05 -9.66 -2.72
CA TRP A 108 -11.20 -10.68 -2.11
C TRP A 108 -11.99 -11.92 -1.65
N ASP A 109 -13.28 -11.79 -1.33
CA ASP A 109 -14.12 -12.86 -0.76
C ASP A 109 -14.88 -13.69 -1.81
N MET A 110 -14.38 -13.71 -3.05
CA MET A 110 -14.83 -14.60 -4.10
C MET A 110 -13.63 -15.43 -4.58
N HIS A 111 -13.26 -16.47 -3.82
CA HIS A 111 -12.86 -17.82 -4.30
C HIS A 111 -12.47 -18.75 -3.16
#